data_AF-A0A8C1YLE2-F1
#
_entry.id   AF-A0A8C1YLE2-F1
#
_cell.length_a   1.000
_cell.length_b   1.000
_cell.length_c   1.000
_cell.angle_alpha   90.00
_cell.angle_beta   90.00
_cell.angle_gamma   90.00
#
_symmetry.space_group_name_H-M   'P 1'
#
loop_
_entity.id
_entity.type
_entity.pdbx_description
1 polymer ?
#
loop_
_entity_poly.entity_id
_entity_poly.type
_entity_poly.pdbx_seq_one_letter_code
_entity_poly.pdbx_strand_id
1 'polypeptide(L)'
;MEEVDRILIHSLRQAGTDIDEDVQSVKQFTSELIVEAVVKCLRVIDPALGNGLSHLLPPGMSARFRLGMSLAQACQDVGFKGEIGYQTFLYSNEPEIRSLFMFLVEKLPRESADASDQPAGKSALLQRSIAAQIKAQLSVPWLPPSCRLPIHRKTQVPQHAYILKSRAKEYRSRKKARLQKRVEEQLRAAAQPRPDTHGATRSTSDLAELLQSFGGASTGGDVLTKGTRFTHTEKFTFTQPQSLGFNSSSLTISNAEKENSVKMKRQTIDLLPDAENNLLKLQSLVEASSKRVVHLASQWEKHRVPLIDEHRRLKELCSNRESESSRKLSEIKDLHDKIIQSAEEAKKKESLQKQLQTEYETLSKDVSRSAYTMRILEIVGNIKKQKEEITKILSDTKELQKEINSLTGKLDRTFAVTDELVFKDAKKDESVRKSYKYLAALHENCTQLIQTIEDTGTIMREIRDLEEQIETENGKRTVSNLEKILEDYKAIRQENSALAAKIREG
;
A
#
# COMPACT_ATOMS: atom_id res chain seq x y z
N MET A 1 -24.20 29.24 19.99
CA MET A 1 -23.85 30.26 18.97
C MET A 1 -22.42 30.10 18.49
N GLU A 2 -21.42 29.98 19.38
CA GLU A 2 -20.01 29.84 19.00
C GLU A 2 -19.71 28.59 18.15
N GLU A 3 -20.39 27.47 18.38
CA GLU A 3 -20.19 26.25 17.61
C GLU A 3 -20.64 26.38 16.14
N VAL A 4 -21.72 27.14 15.89
CA VAL A 4 -22.20 27.44 14.53
C VAL A 4 -21.19 28.31 13.79
N ASP A 5 -20.64 29.33 14.46
CA ASP A 5 -19.63 30.22 13.88
C ASP A 5 -18.36 29.44 13.50
N ARG A 6 -17.92 28.49 14.34
CA ARG A 6 -16.76 27.63 14.02
C ARG A 6 -16.99 26.76 12.79
N ILE A 7 -18.19 26.17 12.66
CA ILE A 7 -18.56 25.37 11.48
C ILE A 7 -18.58 26.25 10.23
N LEU A 8 -19.19 27.44 10.31
CA LEU A 8 -19.22 28.39 9.20
C LEU A 8 -17.82 28.82 8.77
N ILE A 9 -16.97 29.21 9.71
CA ILE A 9 -15.58 29.62 9.44
C ILE A 9 -14.82 28.48 8.74
N HIS A 10 -14.98 27.24 9.22
CA HIS A 10 -14.35 26.08 8.59
C HIS A 10 -14.84 25.87 7.15
N SER A 11 -16.14 25.92 6.92
CA SER A 11 -16.72 25.79 5.57
C SER A 11 -16.30 26.94 4.63
N LEU A 12 -16.17 28.16 5.14
CA LEU A 12 -15.72 29.32 4.35
C LEU A 12 -14.23 29.20 3.96
N ARG A 13 -13.38 28.64 4.82
CA ARG A 13 -11.99 28.29 4.47
C ARG A 13 -11.94 27.22 3.36
N GLN A 14 -12.79 26.20 3.47
CA GLN A 14 -12.88 25.15 2.46
C GLN A 14 -13.35 25.69 1.11
N ALA A 15 -14.24 26.69 1.10
CA ALA A 15 -14.65 27.43 -0.09
C ALA A 15 -13.55 28.35 -0.66
N GLY A 16 -12.38 28.43 -0.02
CA GLY A 16 -11.21 29.17 -0.48
C GLY A 16 -11.08 30.60 0.06
N THR A 17 -11.85 30.97 1.09
CA THR A 17 -11.72 32.29 1.76
C THR A 17 -10.49 32.30 2.67
N ASP A 18 -9.68 33.35 2.59
CA ASP A 18 -8.48 33.50 3.41
C ASP A 18 -8.86 34.11 4.77
N ILE A 19 -9.18 33.26 5.73
CA ILE A 19 -9.56 33.65 7.09
C ILE A 19 -8.42 33.28 8.03
N ASP A 20 -7.96 34.21 8.87
CA ASP A 20 -6.87 33.99 9.83
C ASP A 20 -7.25 32.95 10.91
N GLU A 21 -6.32 32.08 11.33
CA GLU A 21 -6.53 30.97 12.30
C GLU A 21 -7.06 31.44 13.66
N ASP A 22 -6.79 32.70 14.03
CA ASP A 22 -7.22 33.29 15.30
C ASP A 22 -8.70 33.74 15.32
N VAL A 23 -9.36 33.75 14.16
CA VAL A 23 -10.76 34.18 14.05
C VAL A 23 -11.71 33.04 14.47
N GLN A 24 -12.41 33.24 15.59
CA GLN A 24 -13.29 32.22 16.19
C GLN A 24 -14.79 32.55 16.10
N SER A 25 -15.15 33.78 15.72
CA SER A 25 -16.56 34.19 15.59
C SER A 25 -16.79 35.13 14.40
N VAL A 26 -18.00 35.08 13.86
CA VAL A 26 -18.48 35.97 12.79
C VAL A 26 -18.42 37.46 13.21
N LYS A 27 -18.40 37.74 14.52
CA LYS A 27 -18.22 39.10 15.07
C LYS A 27 -16.91 39.77 14.66
N GLN A 28 -15.87 38.97 14.43
CA GLN A 28 -14.52 39.45 14.13
C GLN A 28 -14.32 39.71 12.62
N PHE A 29 -15.36 39.52 11.80
CA PHE A 29 -15.25 39.67 10.36
C PHE A 29 -15.28 41.16 9.98
N THR A 30 -14.30 41.57 9.18
CA THR A 30 -14.29 42.90 8.55
C THR A 30 -15.21 42.90 7.33
N SER A 31 -15.67 44.09 6.91
CA SER A 31 -16.50 44.24 5.71
C SER A 31 -15.81 43.71 4.45
N GLU A 32 -14.49 43.85 4.37
CA GLU A 32 -13.66 43.29 3.30
C GLU A 32 -13.73 41.76 3.28
N LEU A 33 -13.57 41.12 4.46
CA LEU A 33 -13.63 39.67 4.59
C LEU A 33 -15.02 39.12 4.26
N ILE A 34 -16.07 39.85 4.66
CA ILE A 34 -17.45 39.47 4.36
C ILE A 34 -17.71 39.49 2.85
N VAL A 35 -17.31 40.56 2.17
CA VAL A 35 -17.46 40.70 0.71
C VAL A 35 -16.66 39.62 -0.02
N GLU A 36 -15.42 39.37 0.41
CA GLU A 36 -14.58 38.33 -0.17
C GLU A 36 -15.20 36.94 0.00
N ALA A 37 -15.66 36.61 1.21
CA ALA A 37 -16.28 35.33 1.53
C ALA A 37 -17.55 35.09 0.70
N VAL A 38 -18.43 36.09 0.60
CA VAL A 38 -19.68 36.00 -0.17
C VAL A 38 -19.39 35.81 -1.66
N VAL A 39 -18.46 36.57 -2.24
CA VAL A 39 -18.07 36.41 -3.66
C VAL A 39 -17.49 35.03 -3.94
N LYS A 40 -16.64 34.53 -3.04
CA LYS A 40 -16.05 33.19 -3.17
C LYS A 40 -17.12 32.09 -3.07
N CYS A 41 -18.06 32.19 -2.13
CA CYS A 41 -19.20 31.28 -2.07
C CYS A 41 -20.04 31.32 -3.35
N LEU A 42 -20.38 32.52 -3.84
CA LEU A 42 -21.17 32.68 -5.06
C LEU A 42 -20.47 32.07 -6.29
N ARG A 43 -19.15 32.21 -6.43
CA ARG A 43 -18.37 31.59 -7.54
C ARG A 43 -18.44 30.07 -7.54
N VAL A 44 -18.51 29.47 -6.36
CA VAL A 44 -18.58 28.01 -6.21
C VAL A 44 -20.00 27.52 -6.45
N ILE A 45 -21.02 28.28 -6.04
CA ILE A 45 -22.44 27.93 -6.21
C ILE A 45 -22.89 28.13 -7.65
N ASP A 46 -22.65 29.32 -8.20
CA ASP A 46 -22.96 29.69 -9.58
C ASP A 46 -21.81 30.51 -10.19
N PRO A 47 -20.93 29.85 -10.97
CA PRO A 47 -19.81 30.51 -11.63
C PRO A 47 -20.22 31.65 -12.56
N ALA A 48 -21.43 31.64 -13.12
CA ALA A 48 -21.89 32.69 -14.03
C ALA A 48 -22.13 34.02 -13.28
N LEU A 49 -22.72 33.93 -12.08
CA LEU A 49 -22.97 35.10 -11.22
C LEU A 49 -21.70 35.54 -10.47
N GLY A 50 -20.91 34.60 -9.96
CA GLY A 50 -19.75 34.92 -9.11
C GLY A 50 -18.51 35.47 -9.86
N ASN A 51 -18.33 35.12 -11.15
CA ASN A 51 -17.17 35.59 -11.93
C ASN A 51 -17.28 37.06 -12.35
N GLY A 52 -18.49 37.61 -12.41
CA GLY A 52 -18.74 39.03 -12.71
C GLY A 52 -18.52 39.97 -11.52
N LEU A 53 -18.28 39.44 -10.31
CA LEU A 53 -18.19 40.21 -9.08
C LEU A 53 -16.74 40.30 -8.56
N SER A 54 -16.36 41.50 -8.11
CA SER A 54 -15.07 41.76 -7.48
C SER A 54 -15.08 41.27 -6.03
N HIS A 55 -14.09 40.45 -5.67
CA HIS A 55 -13.83 40.01 -4.30
C HIS A 55 -13.12 41.09 -3.45
N LEU A 56 -12.65 42.17 -4.08
CA LEU A 56 -12.01 43.29 -3.41
C LEU A 56 -12.98 44.47 -3.29
N LEU A 57 -13.01 45.07 -2.10
CA LEU A 57 -13.83 46.23 -1.80
C LEU A 57 -13.21 47.50 -2.41
N PRO A 58 -13.92 48.25 -3.29
CA PRO A 58 -13.40 49.47 -3.90
C PRO A 58 -13.13 50.59 -2.87
N PRO A 59 -12.21 51.53 -3.13
CA PRO A 59 -11.91 52.62 -2.20
C PRO A 59 -13.02 53.69 -2.11
N GLY A 60 -13.85 53.86 -3.15
CA GLY A 60 -14.90 54.90 -3.19
C GLY A 60 -16.28 54.40 -2.76
N MET A 61 -16.99 55.16 -1.92
CA MET A 61 -18.29 54.76 -1.35
C MET A 61 -19.37 54.49 -2.40
N SER A 62 -19.44 55.27 -3.49
CA SER A 62 -20.40 55.01 -4.58
C SER A 62 -20.14 53.68 -5.28
N ALA A 63 -18.88 53.26 -5.39
CA ALA A 63 -18.52 51.96 -5.96
C ALA A 63 -18.81 50.81 -4.99
N ARG A 64 -18.61 51.01 -3.68
CA ARG A 64 -19.01 50.05 -2.64
C ARG A 64 -20.52 49.85 -2.58
N PHE A 65 -21.30 50.93 -2.73
CA PHE A 65 -22.76 50.85 -2.81
C PHE A 65 -23.21 49.99 -4.00
N ARG A 66 -22.67 50.25 -5.20
CA ARG A 66 -22.99 49.44 -6.40
C ARG A 66 -22.62 47.97 -6.21
N LEU A 67 -21.43 47.70 -5.69
CA LEU A 67 -20.99 46.33 -5.40
C LEU A 67 -21.91 45.64 -4.38
N GLY A 68 -22.25 46.32 -3.28
CA GLY A 68 -23.15 45.79 -2.27
C GLY A 68 -24.56 45.49 -2.80
N MET A 69 -25.08 46.33 -3.70
CA MET A 69 -26.35 46.08 -4.39
C MET A 69 -26.27 44.89 -5.35
N SER A 70 -25.19 44.78 -6.13
CA SER A 70 -24.97 43.63 -7.02
C SER A 70 -24.80 42.32 -6.24
N LEU A 71 -24.14 42.35 -5.07
CA LEU A 71 -24.02 41.19 -4.18
C LEU A 71 -25.36 40.78 -3.58
N ALA A 72 -26.16 41.75 -3.12
CA ALA A 72 -27.50 41.49 -2.61
C ALA A 72 -28.39 40.83 -3.66
N GLN A 73 -28.38 41.37 -4.89
CA GLN A 73 -29.13 40.80 -6.01
C GLN A 73 -28.66 39.38 -6.33
N ALA A 74 -27.35 39.14 -6.43
CA ALA A 74 -26.82 37.80 -6.69
C ALA A 74 -27.21 36.80 -5.58
N CYS A 75 -27.23 37.21 -4.32
CA CYS A 75 -27.68 36.35 -3.22
C CYS A 75 -29.19 36.05 -3.29
N GLN A 76 -30.01 37.02 -3.73
CA GLN A 76 -31.44 36.83 -3.95
C GLN A 76 -31.71 35.91 -5.16
N ASP A 77 -30.94 36.05 -6.24
CA ASP A 77 -31.06 35.21 -7.45
C ASP A 77 -30.70 33.74 -7.15
N VAL A 78 -29.75 33.51 -6.22
CA VAL A 78 -29.42 32.17 -5.67
C VAL A 78 -30.54 31.62 -4.75
N GLY A 79 -31.51 32.46 -4.37
CA GLY A 79 -32.71 32.07 -3.63
C GLY A 79 -32.71 32.44 -2.15
N PHE A 80 -31.90 33.41 -1.71
CA PHE A 80 -31.96 33.91 -0.33
C PHE A 80 -33.27 34.67 -0.10
N LYS A 81 -33.99 34.33 0.97
CA LYS A 81 -35.34 34.85 1.25
C LYS A 81 -35.39 36.04 2.21
N GLY A 82 -34.28 36.42 2.82
CA GLY A 82 -34.23 37.58 3.73
C GLY A 82 -33.97 38.89 2.99
N GLU A 83 -34.29 40.01 3.65
CA GLU A 83 -33.97 41.34 3.14
C GLU A 83 -32.45 41.55 3.21
N ILE A 84 -31.80 41.66 2.05
CA ILE A 84 -30.38 41.97 1.93
C ILE A 84 -30.25 43.28 1.16
N GLY A 85 -29.41 44.18 1.66
CA GLY A 85 -28.98 45.37 0.92
C GLY A 85 -27.48 45.60 1.04
N TYR A 86 -27.00 46.70 0.46
CA TYR A 86 -25.60 47.10 0.62
C TYR A 86 -25.19 47.29 2.09
N GLN A 87 -26.14 47.65 2.96
CA GLN A 87 -25.93 47.85 4.40
C GLN A 87 -25.50 46.56 5.09
N THR A 88 -26.03 45.41 4.68
CA THR A 88 -25.67 44.10 5.24
C THR A 88 -24.17 43.79 5.09
N PHE A 89 -23.54 44.25 4.00
CA PHE A 89 -22.11 44.03 3.73
C PHE A 89 -21.20 45.14 4.27
N LEU A 90 -21.65 46.40 4.25
CA LEU A 90 -20.84 47.55 4.70
C LEU A 90 -20.99 47.86 6.20
N TYR A 91 -22.16 47.56 6.78
CA TYR A 91 -22.53 47.87 8.15
C TYR A 91 -23.15 46.63 8.80
N SER A 92 -22.39 45.54 8.74
CA SER A 92 -22.85 44.20 9.04
C SER A 92 -23.44 44.02 10.43
N ASN A 93 -24.63 43.44 10.48
CA ASN A 93 -25.29 42.99 11.69
C ASN A 93 -25.05 41.48 11.88
N GLU A 94 -24.62 41.06 13.06
CA GLU A 94 -24.25 39.66 13.35
C GLU A 94 -25.31 38.60 12.99
N PRO A 95 -26.61 38.76 13.33
CA PRO A 95 -27.63 37.77 12.99
C PRO A 95 -27.89 37.69 11.48
N GLU A 96 -27.84 38.83 10.78
CA GLU A 96 -28.10 38.91 9.33
C GLU A 96 -26.97 38.26 8.54
N ILE A 97 -25.71 38.60 8.84
CA ILE A 97 -24.55 37.99 8.18
C ILE A 97 -24.42 36.51 8.50
N ARG A 98 -24.74 36.09 9.74
CA ARG A 98 -24.74 34.68 10.10
C ARG A 98 -25.81 33.91 9.32
N SER A 99 -27.03 34.46 9.20
CA SER A 99 -28.10 33.87 8.39
C SER A 99 -27.70 33.75 6.92
N LEU A 100 -27.06 34.79 6.37
CA LEU A 100 -26.54 34.79 5.01
C LEU A 100 -25.48 33.71 4.79
N PHE A 101 -24.48 33.60 5.68
CA PHE A 101 -23.45 32.57 5.55
C PHE A 101 -24.00 31.16 5.78
N MET A 102 -24.96 30.97 6.69
CA MET A 102 -25.65 29.69 6.85
C MET A 102 -26.32 29.26 5.54
N PHE A 103 -27.03 30.18 4.88
CA PHE A 103 -27.65 29.90 3.59
C PHE A 103 -26.62 29.60 2.49
N LEU A 104 -25.58 30.43 2.36
CA LEU A 104 -24.57 30.24 1.31
C LEU A 104 -23.79 28.93 1.51
N VAL A 105 -23.41 28.61 2.75
CA VAL A 105 -22.71 27.36 3.08
C VAL A 105 -23.61 26.14 2.84
N GLU A 106 -24.92 26.25 3.08
CA GLU A 106 -25.87 25.17 2.75
C GLU A 106 -25.93 24.89 1.24
N LYS A 107 -25.74 25.92 0.41
CA LYS A 107 -25.78 25.84 -1.05
C LYS A 107 -24.44 25.46 -1.68
N LEU A 108 -23.34 25.48 -0.94
CA LEU A 108 -22.06 25.02 -1.46
C LEU A 108 -22.15 23.54 -1.85
N PRO A 109 -21.56 23.13 -2.99
CA PRO A 109 -21.41 21.72 -3.35
C PRO A 109 -20.69 21.03 -2.21
N ARG A 110 -21.37 20.08 -1.56
CA ARG A 110 -20.75 19.26 -0.52
C ARG A 110 -19.72 18.36 -1.19
N GLU A 111 -18.47 18.78 -1.19
CA GLU A 111 -17.39 17.80 -1.17
C GLU A 111 -17.60 16.95 0.08
N SER A 112 -17.59 15.63 -0.12
CA SER A 112 -17.74 14.62 0.92
C SER A 112 -16.83 14.95 2.10
N ALA A 113 -17.44 15.42 3.19
CA ALA A 113 -16.79 15.87 4.42
C ALA A 113 -16.23 14.71 5.26
N ASP A 114 -15.65 13.69 4.62
CA ASP A 114 -14.94 12.59 5.26
C ASP A 114 -13.41 12.76 5.21
N ALA A 115 -12.91 13.93 4.79
CA ALA A 115 -11.48 14.12 4.50
C ALA A 115 -10.75 15.12 5.43
N SER A 116 -11.32 15.49 6.59
CA SER A 116 -10.61 16.37 7.53
C SER A 116 -9.99 15.67 8.74
N ASP A 117 -10.32 14.40 9.04
CA ASP A 117 -9.74 13.72 10.23
C ASP A 117 -9.46 12.20 10.05
N GLN A 118 -9.45 11.71 8.81
CA GLN A 118 -8.87 10.41 8.47
C GLN A 118 -7.62 10.63 7.60
N PRO A 119 -6.55 9.81 7.76
CA PRO A 119 -5.44 9.85 6.82
C PRO A 119 -6.01 9.62 5.42
N ALA A 120 -5.97 10.68 4.60
CA ALA A 120 -6.63 10.75 3.31
C ALA A 120 -6.49 9.41 2.56
N GLY A 121 -7.63 8.78 2.24
CA GLY A 121 -7.63 7.53 1.49
C GLY A 121 -6.80 7.67 0.22
N LYS A 122 -6.13 6.59 -0.19
CA LYS A 122 -5.20 6.58 -1.35
C LYS A 122 -5.78 7.21 -2.62
N SER A 123 -7.11 7.16 -2.79
CA SER A 123 -7.86 7.83 -3.86
C SER A 123 -7.78 9.37 -3.79
N ALA A 124 -7.99 9.98 -2.61
CA ALA A 124 -7.91 11.42 -2.43
C ALA A 124 -6.46 11.93 -2.61
N LEU A 125 -5.47 11.16 -2.15
CA LEU A 125 -4.06 11.45 -2.40
C LEU A 125 -3.71 11.39 -3.89
N LEU A 126 -4.26 10.41 -4.60
CA LEU A 126 -4.08 10.29 -6.05
C LEU A 126 -4.74 11.46 -6.78
N GLN A 127 -5.98 11.84 -6.44
CA GLN A 127 -6.66 12.98 -7.04
C GLN A 127 -5.90 14.29 -6.78
N ARG A 128 -5.40 14.50 -5.56
CA ARG A 128 -4.55 15.66 -5.23
C ARG A 128 -3.24 15.66 -6.02
N SER A 129 -2.62 14.49 -6.21
CA SER A 129 -1.42 14.34 -7.03
C SER A 129 -1.70 14.57 -8.52
N ILE A 130 -2.83 14.11 -9.04
CA ILE A 130 -3.27 14.33 -10.42
C ILE A 130 -3.52 15.83 -10.64
N ALA A 131 -4.28 16.47 -9.75
CA ALA A 131 -4.56 17.90 -9.83
C ALA A 131 -3.27 18.74 -9.75
N ALA A 132 -2.35 18.40 -8.84
CA ALA A 132 -1.04 19.05 -8.75
C ALA A 132 -0.22 18.86 -10.03
N GLN A 133 -0.22 17.67 -10.60
CA GLN A 133 0.52 17.37 -11.84
C GLN A 133 -0.09 18.08 -13.05
N ILE A 134 -1.41 18.13 -13.16
CA ILE A 134 -2.11 18.88 -14.22
C ILE A 134 -1.81 20.37 -14.08
N LYS A 135 -1.88 20.93 -12.87
CA LYS A 135 -1.54 22.33 -12.61
C LYS A 135 -0.09 22.65 -12.97
N ALA A 136 0.85 21.75 -12.65
CA ALA A 136 2.26 21.87 -13.02
C ALA A 136 2.50 21.72 -14.53
N GLN A 137 1.66 20.95 -15.24
CA GLN A 137 1.75 20.83 -16.70
C GLN A 137 1.13 22.03 -17.41
N LEU A 138 0.05 22.59 -16.87
CA LEU A 138 -0.60 23.79 -17.40
C LEU A 138 0.19 25.07 -17.13
N SER A 139 1.08 25.08 -16.13
CA SER A 139 1.98 26.21 -15.86
C SER A 139 3.19 26.27 -16.79
N VAL A 140 3.41 25.25 -17.63
CA VAL A 140 4.49 25.23 -18.62
C VAL A 140 3.93 25.57 -20.00
N PRO A 141 4.54 26.51 -20.76
CA PRO A 141 4.15 26.80 -22.13
C PRO A 141 4.15 25.52 -22.98
N TRP A 142 3.06 25.27 -23.70
CA TRP A 142 2.96 24.07 -24.53
C TRP A 142 4.00 24.11 -25.67
N LEU A 143 4.91 23.14 -25.68
CA LEU A 143 5.90 22.95 -26.74
C LEU A 143 5.68 21.62 -27.48
N PRO A 144 5.81 21.61 -28.83
CA PRO A 144 5.75 20.41 -29.65
C PRO A 144 6.75 19.33 -29.18
N PRO A 145 6.43 18.03 -29.33
CA PRO A 145 7.27 16.92 -28.82
C PRO A 145 8.72 16.90 -29.34
N SER A 146 8.96 17.47 -30.52
CA SER A 146 10.29 17.61 -31.14
C SER A 146 11.17 18.67 -30.47
N CYS A 147 10.58 19.61 -29.72
CA CYS A 147 11.27 20.72 -29.06
C CYS A 147 11.44 20.50 -27.54
N ARG A 148 11.03 19.33 -27.02
CA ARG A 148 11.18 18.99 -25.58
C ARG A 148 12.58 18.41 -25.32
N LEU A 149 13.33 19.04 -24.42
CA LEU A 149 14.62 18.51 -23.95
C LEU A 149 14.44 17.13 -23.27
N PRO A 150 15.50 16.27 -23.20
CA PRO A 150 15.41 14.86 -22.79
C PRO A 150 14.90 14.57 -21.36
N ILE A 151 14.55 15.59 -20.58
CA ILE A 151 14.17 15.47 -19.17
C ILE A 151 12.77 14.88 -18.96
N HIS A 152 11.94 14.76 -20.01
CA HIS A 152 10.56 14.25 -19.89
C HIS A 152 10.25 12.93 -20.62
N ARG A 153 11.28 12.17 -21.05
CA ARG A 153 11.11 10.92 -21.81
C ARG A 153 10.93 9.66 -20.92
N LYS A 154 10.30 9.76 -19.75
CA LYS A 154 10.16 8.62 -18.80
C LYS A 154 8.86 7.80 -18.90
N THR A 155 7.90 8.14 -19.77
CA THR A 155 6.57 7.47 -19.75
C THR A 155 6.07 7.00 -21.12
N GLN A 156 6.94 6.45 -21.97
CA GLN A 156 6.50 5.56 -23.05
C GLN A 156 7.66 4.69 -23.52
N VAL A 157 7.65 3.40 -23.18
CA VAL A 157 8.53 2.40 -23.80
C VAL A 157 7.73 1.75 -24.93
N PRO A 158 8.09 1.93 -26.21
CA PRO A 158 7.41 1.24 -27.30
C PRO A 158 7.67 -0.26 -27.23
N GLN A 159 6.62 -1.06 -27.32
CA GLN A 159 6.64 -2.54 -27.30
C GLN A 159 7.62 -3.16 -28.32
N HIS A 160 7.98 -2.43 -29.38
CA HIS A 160 8.96 -2.83 -30.39
C HIS A 160 10.39 -3.04 -29.85
N ALA A 161 10.76 -2.41 -28.72
CA ALA A 161 12.12 -2.53 -28.18
C ALA A 161 12.42 -3.88 -27.50
N TYR A 162 11.38 -4.63 -27.10
CA TYR A 162 11.54 -5.93 -26.45
C TYR A 162 11.88 -7.05 -27.45
N ILE A 163 11.29 -7.03 -28.64
CA ILE A 163 11.47 -8.08 -29.67
C ILE A 163 12.88 -8.03 -30.28
N LEU A 164 13.46 -6.85 -30.48
CA LEU A 164 14.83 -6.74 -30.99
C LEU A 164 15.88 -7.19 -29.96
N LYS A 165 15.64 -6.99 -28.66
CA LYS A 165 16.58 -7.37 -27.60
C LYS A 165 16.62 -8.88 -27.37
N SER A 166 15.49 -9.59 -27.46
CA SER A 166 15.45 -11.05 -27.38
C SER A 166 16.15 -11.69 -28.57
N ARG A 167 15.90 -11.21 -29.79
CA ARG A 167 16.54 -11.70 -31.02
C ARG A 167 18.06 -11.47 -31.06
N ALA A 168 18.54 -10.36 -30.49
CA ALA A 168 19.97 -10.08 -30.35
C ALA A 168 20.68 -10.99 -29.34
N LYS A 169 20.01 -11.37 -28.24
CA LYS A 169 20.54 -12.35 -27.26
C LYS A 169 20.66 -13.74 -27.88
N GLU A 170 19.65 -14.16 -28.64
CA GLU A 170 19.64 -15.45 -29.34
C GLU A 170 20.76 -15.56 -30.39
N TYR A 171 20.97 -14.49 -31.15
CA TYR A 171 22.06 -14.42 -32.13
C TYR A 171 23.45 -14.50 -31.48
N ARG A 172 23.68 -13.80 -30.36
CA ARG A 172 24.95 -13.87 -29.62
C ARG A 172 25.22 -15.27 -29.06
N SER A 173 24.20 -15.95 -28.55
CA SER A 173 24.30 -17.33 -28.05
C SER A 173 24.69 -18.30 -29.17
N ARG A 174 23.99 -18.22 -30.33
CA ARG A 174 24.31 -19.05 -31.50
C ARG A 174 25.70 -18.79 -32.07
N LYS A 175 26.17 -17.54 -32.06
CA LYS A 175 27.54 -17.19 -32.52
C LYS A 175 28.61 -17.72 -31.56
N LYS A 176 28.39 -17.66 -30.24
CA LYS A 176 29.27 -18.24 -29.23
C LYS A 176 29.40 -19.76 -29.39
N ALA A 177 28.29 -20.47 -29.57
CA ALA A 177 28.29 -21.92 -29.78
C ALA A 177 29.06 -22.35 -31.05
N ARG A 178 28.91 -21.60 -32.14
CA ARG A 178 29.65 -21.87 -33.40
C ARG A 178 31.16 -21.63 -33.25
N LEU A 179 31.57 -20.60 -32.52
CA LEU A 179 32.98 -20.33 -32.24
C LEU A 179 33.57 -21.41 -31.34
N GLN A 180 32.86 -21.83 -30.28
CA GLN A 180 33.28 -22.94 -29.43
C GLN A 180 33.48 -24.23 -30.23
N LYS A 181 32.51 -24.60 -31.09
CA LYS A 181 32.63 -25.81 -31.91
C LYS A 181 33.79 -25.75 -32.90
N ARG A 182 34.08 -24.57 -33.48
CA ARG A 182 35.21 -24.36 -34.39
C ARG A 182 36.56 -24.44 -33.68
N VAL A 183 36.67 -23.90 -32.46
CA VAL A 183 37.87 -24.03 -31.62
C VAL A 183 38.09 -25.49 -31.23
N GLU A 184 37.03 -26.20 -30.87
CA GLU A 184 37.09 -27.62 -30.53
C GLU A 184 37.51 -28.49 -31.73
N GLU A 185 37.02 -28.19 -32.94
CA GLU A 185 37.46 -28.85 -34.18
C GLU A 185 38.91 -28.53 -34.54
N GLN A 186 39.39 -27.30 -34.34
CA GLN A 186 40.80 -26.95 -34.57
C GLN A 186 41.73 -27.64 -33.56
N LEU A 187 41.34 -27.72 -32.29
CA LEU A 187 42.08 -28.47 -31.27
C LEU A 187 42.09 -29.98 -31.58
N ARG A 188 40.98 -30.52 -32.08
CA ARG A 188 40.88 -31.94 -32.49
C ARG A 188 41.72 -32.24 -33.75
N ALA A 189 41.80 -31.30 -34.69
CA ALA A 189 42.64 -31.43 -35.88
C ALA A 189 44.14 -31.29 -35.58
N ALA A 190 44.51 -30.46 -34.60
CA ALA A 190 45.89 -30.35 -34.13
C ALA A 190 46.36 -31.59 -33.33
N ALA A 191 45.43 -32.42 -32.86
CA ALA A 191 45.71 -33.61 -32.05
C ALA A 191 45.86 -34.92 -32.85
N GLN A 192 45.72 -34.92 -34.19
CA GLN A 192 45.93 -36.12 -35.02
C GLN A 192 47.33 -36.15 -35.67
N PRO A 193 48.02 -37.32 -35.72
CA PRO A 193 49.27 -37.47 -36.46
C PRO A 193 49.02 -37.57 -37.98
N ARG A 194 49.81 -36.85 -38.78
CA ARG A 194 49.73 -36.85 -40.25
C ARG A 194 50.46 -38.08 -40.85
N PRO A 195 49.89 -38.79 -41.85
CA PRO A 195 50.61 -39.77 -42.66
C PRO A 195 51.35 -39.11 -43.83
N ASP A 196 52.38 -39.81 -44.30
CA ASP A 196 53.56 -39.31 -45.03
C ASP A 196 53.32 -38.59 -46.38
N THR A 197 54.24 -37.68 -46.71
CA THR A 197 54.59 -37.35 -48.11
C THR A 197 56.11 -37.42 -48.23
N HIS A 198 56.60 -38.37 -49.02
CA HIS A 198 58.01 -38.56 -49.33
C HIS A 198 58.54 -37.47 -50.26
N GLY A 199 59.75 -36.98 -49.96
CA GLY A 199 60.68 -36.45 -50.96
C GLY A 199 60.91 -34.94 -50.97
N ALA A 200 61.67 -34.42 -50.00
CA ALA A 200 62.61 -33.29 -50.23
C ALA A 200 63.58 -33.17 -49.05
N THR A 201 64.83 -32.91 -49.38
CA THR A 201 66.03 -32.83 -48.53
C THR A 201 65.92 -31.84 -47.37
N ARG A 202 66.37 -32.31 -46.20
CA ARG A 202 66.55 -31.56 -44.94
C ARG A 202 67.55 -30.41 -45.07
N SER A 203 67.19 -29.24 -44.55
CA SER A 203 68.12 -28.24 -44.03
C SER A 203 67.48 -27.55 -42.82
N THR A 204 68.05 -27.83 -41.65
CA THR A 204 68.05 -27.07 -40.39
C THR A 204 67.06 -25.89 -40.24
N SER A 205 65.79 -26.13 -39.87
CA SER A 205 64.89 -25.07 -39.32
C SER A 205 63.83 -25.55 -38.31
N ASP A 206 63.80 -26.83 -37.95
CA ASP A 206 62.54 -27.46 -37.51
C ASP A 206 62.21 -27.37 -36.00
N LEU A 207 62.96 -26.57 -35.22
CA LEU A 207 62.60 -26.23 -33.83
C LEU A 207 62.15 -24.77 -33.69
N ALA A 208 62.60 -23.89 -34.60
CA ALA A 208 62.18 -22.49 -34.64
C ALA A 208 60.78 -22.35 -35.26
N GLU A 209 60.47 -23.13 -36.30
CA GLU A 209 59.13 -23.17 -36.94
C GLU A 209 58.08 -23.82 -36.03
N LEU A 210 58.44 -24.87 -35.28
CA LEU A 210 57.53 -25.51 -34.33
C LEU A 210 57.13 -24.54 -33.20
N LEU A 211 58.06 -23.71 -32.71
CA LEU A 211 57.79 -22.68 -31.70
C LEU A 211 57.06 -21.46 -32.26
N GLN A 212 57.23 -21.14 -33.54
CA GLN A 212 56.45 -20.11 -34.24
C GLN A 212 54.99 -20.52 -34.48
N SER A 213 54.69 -21.82 -34.58
CA SER A 213 53.30 -22.29 -34.70
C SER A 213 52.44 -22.00 -33.43
N PHE A 214 53.08 -21.79 -32.29
CA PHE A 214 52.43 -21.34 -31.04
C PHE A 214 52.48 -19.81 -30.84
N GLY A 215 53.36 -19.10 -31.58
CA GLY A 215 53.52 -17.65 -31.53
C GLY A 215 52.72 -16.96 -32.62
N GLY A 216 51.46 -16.61 -32.33
CA GLY A 216 50.63 -15.83 -33.24
C GLY A 216 51.33 -14.53 -33.68
N ALA A 217 51.64 -14.43 -34.97
CA ALA A 217 52.19 -13.23 -35.57
C ALA A 217 51.18 -12.07 -35.44
N SER A 218 51.64 -11.01 -34.78
CA SER A 218 51.04 -9.69 -34.85
C SER A 218 51.33 -9.09 -36.22
N THR A 219 50.34 -9.06 -37.10
CA THR A 219 50.30 -8.13 -38.25
C THR A 219 48.87 -7.65 -38.41
N GLY A 220 48.69 -6.34 -38.25
CA GLY A 220 47.41 -5.68 -38.41
C GLY A 220 46.90 -5.69 -39.85
N GLY A 221 45.60 -5.46 -39.97
CA GLY A 221 44.93 -4.99 -41.17
C GLY A 221 44.81 -5.99 -42.31
N ASP A 222 43.72 -6.76 -42.32
CA ASP A 222 42.89 -6.70 -43.54
C ASP A 222 41.41 -7.04 -43.29
N VAL A 223 40.58 -6.24 -43.94
CA VAL A 223 39.13 -6.19 -43.84
C VAL A 223 38.60 -6.74 -45.17
N LEU A 224 37.78 -7.80 -45.06
CA LEU A 224 36.83 -8.36 -46.06
C LEU A 224 37.38 -9.30 -47.13
N THR A 225 36.77 -10.47 -47.25
CA THR A 225 35.76 -10.73 -48.30
C THR A 225 34.88 -11.93 -47.94
N LYS A 226 33.59 -11.82 -48.27
CA LYS A 226 32.56 -12.83 -48.02
C LYS A 226 32.71 -13.98 -49.03
N GLY A 227 32.96 -15.19 -48.54
CA GLY A 227 32.87 -16.44 -49.30
C GLY A 227 31.63 -17.24 -48.90
N THR A 228 30.58 -17.14 -49.70
CA THR A 228 29.37 -17.98 -49.63
C THR A 228 29.74 -19.39 -50.05
N ARG A 229 29.64 -20.40 -49.18
CA ARG A 229 29.75 -21.81 -49.59
C ARG A 229 28.67 -22.68 -48.96
N PHE A 230 27.52 -22.65 -49.61
CA PHE A 230 26.54 -23.74 -49.62
C PHE A 230 27.17 -24.91 -50.40
N THR A 231 27.21 -26.10 -49.80
CA THR A 231 26.84 -27.42 -50.36
C THR A 231 27.42 -28.50 -49.46
N HIS A 232 26.53 -29.03 -48.61
CA HIS A 232 26.62 -30.34 -48.01
C HIS A 232 26.30 -31.36 -49.11
N THR A 233 27.21 -32.28 -49.41
CA THR A 233 26.87 -33.55 -50.07
C THR A 233 27.68 -34.65 -49.39
N GLU A 234 26.96 -35.55 -48.74
CA GLU A 234 27.45 -36.80 -48.19
C GLU A 234 28.02 -37.66 -49.32
N LYS A 235 29.21 -38.21 -49.12
CA LYS A 235 29.69 -39.38 -49.87
C LYS A 235 30.03 -40.49 -48.87
N PHE A 236 29.20 -41.53 -48.90
CA PHE A 236 29.44 -42.81 -48.26
C PHE A 236 30.77 -43.39 -48.74
N THR A 237 31.60 -43.86 -47.79
CA THR A 237 32.71 -44.78 -48.07
C THR A 237 32.38 -46.15 -47.49
N PHE A 238 32.39 -47.11 -48.40
CA PHE A 238 32.11 -48.52 -48.22
C PHE A 238 33.30 -49.22 -47.54
N THR A 239 33.03 -49.94 -46.46
CA THR A 239 34.01 -50.72 -45.69
C THR A 239 34.28 -52.07 -46.39
N GLN A 240 35.55 -52.43 -46.59
CA GLN A 240 35.96 -53.82 -46.79
C GLN A 240 37.12 -54.16 -45.83
N PRO A 241 37.17 -55.36 -45.23
CA PRO A 241 37.86 -55.59 -43.97
C PRO A 241 39.33 -56.03 -44.11
N GLN A 242 40.01 -55.86 -42.97
CA GLN A 242 41.39 -56.16 -42.63
C GLN A 242 41.88 -57.55 -43.05
N SER A 243 43.18 -57.67 -43.35
CA SER A 243 43.99 -58.77 -42.79
C SER A 243 45.50 -58.47 -42.76
N LEU A 244 46.09 -58.75 -41.59
CA LEU A 244 47.47 -59.20 -41.31
C LEU A 244 48.65 -58.24 -41.55
N GLY A 245 49.06 -57.55 -40.48
CA GLY A 245 50.35 -56.83 -40.42
C GLY A 245 50.70 -56.27 -39.04
N PHE A 246 50.43 -56.97 -37.94
CA PHE A 246 50.59 -56.42 -36.57
C PHE A 246 52.03 -56.53 -36.01
N ASN A 247 52.93 -57.29 -36.63
CA ASN A 247 54.30 -57.50 -36.10
C ASN A 247 55.39 -56.66 -36.80
N SER A 248 55.12 -56.08 -37.97
CA SER A 248 56.09 -55.28 -38.74
C SER A 248 56.15 -53.82 -38.26
N SER A 249 54.99 -53.21 -37.99
CA SER A 249 54.86 -51.80 -37.62
C SER A 249 55.40 -51.47 -36.23
N SER A 250 55.34 -52.39 -35.27
CA SER A 250 55.91 -52.16 -33.92
C SER A 250 57.44 -52.23 -33.91
N LEU A 251 58.03 -53.12 -34.72
CA LEU A 251 59.49 -53.24 -34.85
C LEU A 251 60.10 -52.08 -35.64
N THR A 252 59.41 -51.54 -36.64
CA THR A 252 59.88 -50.37 -37.41
C THR A 252 59.83 -49.08 -36.61
N ILE A 253 58.80 -48.88 -35.77
CA ILE A 253 58.75 -47.75 -34.82
C ILE A 253 59.87 -47.89 -33.78
N SER A 254 60.07 -49.08 -33.21
CA SER A 254 61.16 -49.31 -32.25
C SER A 254 62.55 -49.13 -32.86
N ASN A 255 62.77 -49.54 -34.12
CA ASN A 255 64.04 -49.33 -34.81
C ASN A 255 64.25 -47.86 -35.22
N ALA A 256 63.20 -47.14 -35.63
CA ALA A 256 63.27 -45.71 -35.91
C ALA A 256 63.56 -44.89 -34.64
N GLU A 257 62.95 -45.26 -33.51
CA GLU A 257 63.25 -44.69 -32.19
C GLU A 257 64.68 -44.98 -31.76
N LYS A 258 65.18 -46.22 -31.97
CA LYS A 258 66.58 -46.58 -31.68
C LYS A 258 67.56 -45.86 -32.59
N GLU A 259 67.28 -45.73 -33.89
CA GLU A 259 68.13 -44.96 -34.81
C GLU A 259 68.15 -43.47 -34.46
N ASN A 260 67.00 -42.88 -34.11
CA ASN A 260 66.95 -41.50 -33.65
C ASN A 260 67.66 -41.33 -32.31
N SER A 261 67.58 -42.32 -31.41
CA SER A 261 68.34 -42.35 -30.15
C SER A 261 69.84 -42.45 -30.42
N VAL A 262 70.28 -43.27 -31.38
CA VAL A 262 71.69 -43.39 -31.77
C VAL A 262 72.20 -42.10 -32.43
N LYS A 263 71.39 -41.47 -33.29
CA LYS A 263 71.71 -40.16 -33.90
C LYS A 263 71.83 -39.06 -32.83
N MET A 264 70.87 -38.98 -31.90
CA MET A 264 70.92 -38.08 -30.75
C MET A 264 72.14 -38.36 -29.86
N LYS A 265 72.43 -39.62 -29.55
CA LYS A 265 73.61 -40.01 -28.74
C LYS A 265 74.92 -39.66 -29.43
N ARG A 266 75.02 -39.84 -30.75
CA ARG A 266 76.22 -39.47 -31.52
C ARG A 266 76.42 -37.95 -31.57
N GLN A 267 75.35 -37.19 -31.82
CA GLN A 267 75.37 -35.73 -31.72
C GLN A 267 75.69 -35.26 -30.30
N THR A 268 75.23 -35.97 -29.27
CA THR A 268 75.57 -35.68 -27.87
C THR A 268 77.05 -35.94 -27.61
N ILE A 269 77.61 -37.04 -28.12
CA ILE A 269 79.04 -37.38 -28.01
C ILE A 269 79.92 -36.32 -28.71
N ASP A 270 79.52 -35.85 -29.89
CA ASP A 270 80.25 -34.82 -30.63
C ASP A 270 80.27 -33.46 -29.91
N LEU A 271 79.34 -33.22 -28.98
CA LEU A 271 79.24 -31.99 -28.17
C LEU A 271 79.96 -32.10 -26.81
N LEU A 272 80.42 -33.29 -26.41
CA LEU A 272 81.15 -33.53 -25.14
C LEU A 272 82.54 -32.86 -25.03
N PRO A 273 83.34 -32.71 -26.11
CA PRO A 273 84.66 -32.08 -26.02
C PRO A 273 84.62 -30.62 -25.53
N ASP A 274 83.48 -29.93 -25.70
CA ASP A 274 83.24 -28.55 -25.23
C ASP A 274 82.01 -28.49 -24.31
N ALA A 275 81.87 -29.49 -23.43
CA ALA A 275 80.67 -29.70 -22.62
C ALA A 275 80.33 -28.52 -21.70
N GLU A 276 81.34 -27.90 -21.06
CA GLU A 276 81.11 -26.79 -20.13
C GLU A 276 80.57 -25.54 -20.84
N ASN A 277 81.15 -25.15 -21.97
CA ASN A 277 80.67 -24.01 -22.75
C ASN A 277 79.31 -24.27 -23.40
N ASN A 278 79.05 -25.50 -23.85
CA ASN A 278 77.75 -25.90 -24.40
C ASN A 278 76.66 -25.92 -23.32
N LEU A 279 76.98 -26.38 -22.11
CA LEU A 279 76.07 -26.33 -20.96
C LEU A 279 75.76 -24.88 -20.56
N LEU A 280 76.75 -23.99 -20.50
CA LEU A 280 76.54 -22.57 -20.22
C LEU A 280 75.65 -21.91 -21.28
N LYS A 281 75.86 -22.20 -22.57
CA LYS A 281 74.99 -21.71 -23.66
C LYS A 281 73.55 -22.20 -23.50
N LEU A 282 73.34 -23.48 -23.19
CA LEU A 282 72.00 -24.04 -22.95
C LEU A 282 71.34 -23.43 -21.72
N GLN A 283 72.07 -23.26 -20.61
CA GLN A 283 71.59 -22.58 -19.42
C GLN A 283 71.18 -21.14 -19.75
N SER A 284 71.99 -20.40 -20.51
CA SER A 284 71.66 -19.03 -20.92
C SER A 284 70.41 -18.97 -21.81
N LEU A 285 70.21 -19.97 -22.67
CA LEU A 285 69.07 -20.04 -23.58
C LEU A 285 67.77 -20.42 -22.83
N VAL A 286 67.87 -21.32 -21.85
CA VAL A 286 66.79 -21.68 -20.92
C VAL A 286 66.44 -20.49 -20.02
N GLU A 287 67.43 -19.76 -19.53
CA GLU A 287 67.20 -18.58 -18.70
C GLU A 287 66.56 -17.45 -19.51
N ALA A 288 67.02 -17.24 -20.74
CA ALA A 288 66.42 -16.28 -21.67
C ALA A 288 64.98 -16.68 -22.06
N SER A 289 64.71 -17.96 -22.28
CA SER A 289 63.35 -18.44 -22.59
C SER A 289 62.41 -18.33 -21.38
N SER A 290 62.89 -18.66 -20.19
CA SER A 290 62.17 -18.47 -18.93
C SER A 290 61.80 -17.00 -18.71
N LYS A 291 62.77 -16.08 -18.87
CA LYS A 291 62.54 -14.63 -18.81
C LYS A 291 61.50 -14.16 -19.84
N ARG A 292 61.52 -14.69 -21.07
CA ARG A 292 60.50 -14.37 -22.10
C ARG A 292 59.11 -14.85 -21.71
N VAL A 293 58.97 -16.06 -21.17
CA VAL A 293 57.67 -16.60 -20.71
C VAL A 293 57.10 -15.75 -19.57
N VAL A 294 57.92 -15.37 -18.59
CA VAL A 294 57.49 -14.47 -17.50
C VAL A 294 57.08 -13.10 -18.03
N HIS A 295 57.81 -12.54 -18.99
CA HIS A 295 57.46 -11.27 -19.60
C HIS A 295 56.11 -11.33 -20.35
N LEU A 296 55.89 -12.38 -21.15
CA LEU A 296 54.63 -12.59 -21.85
C LEU A 296 53.46 -12.83 -20.88
N ALA A 297 53.69 -13.58 -19.80
CA ALA A 297 52.69 -13.76 -18.74
C ALA A 297 52.31 -12.42 -18.09
N SER A 298 53.29 -11.55 -17.83
CA SER A 298 53.05 -10.20 -17.30
C SER A 298 52.25 -9.32 -18.27
N GLN A 299 52.60 -9.34 -19.56
CA GLN A 299 51.84 -8.62 -20.59
C GLN A 299 50.41 -9.16 -20.73
N TRP A 300 50.24 -10.48 -20.71
CA TRP A 300 48.94 -11.12 -20.74
C TRP A 300 48.08 -10.74 -19.53
N GLU A 301 48.65 -10.73 -18.33
CA GLU A 301 47.92 -10.40 -17.11
C GLU A 301 47.42 -8.96 -17.11
N LYS A 302 48.21 -8.01 -17.64
CA LYS A 302 47.80 -6.61 -17.83
C LYS A 302 46.54 -6.46 -18.69
N HIS A 303 46.31 -7.37 -19.64
CA HIS A 303 45.11 -7.37 -20.48
C HIS A 303 43.99 -8.26 -19.94
N ARG A 304 44.33 -9.38 -19.31
CA ARG A 304 43.36 -10.36 -18.78
C ARG A 304 42.55 -9.79 -17.63
N VAL A 305 43.22 -9.15 -16.66
CA VAL A 305 42.58 -8.57 -15.46
C VAL A 305 41.45 -7.59 -15.83
N PRO A 306 41.68 -6.52 -16.62
CA PRO A 306 40.62 -5.57 -16.95
C PRO A 306 39.48 -6.21 -17.76
N LEU A 307 39.76 -7.23 -18.59
CA LEU A 307 38.72 -7.95 -19.32
C LEU A 307 37.83 -8.81 -18.40
N ILE A 308 38.43 -9.46 -17.40
CA ILE A 308 37.70 -10.23 -16.38
C ILE A 308 36.85 -9.29 -15.53
N ASP A 309 37.41 -8.16 -15.12
CA ASP A 309 36.69 -7.17 -14.31
C ASP A 309 35.53 -6.55 -15.09
N GLU A 310 35.73 -6.20 -16.37
CA GLU A 310 34.64 -5.71 -17.22
C GLU A 310 33.58 -6.80 -17.45
N HIS A 311 33.98 -8.07 -17.62
CA HIS A 311 33.02 -9.17 -17.72
C HIS A 311 32.21 -9.34 -16.43
N ARG A 312 32.84 -9.25 -15.26
CA ARG A 312 32.17 -9.29 -13.96
C ARG A 312 31.19 -8.13 -13.82
N ARG A 313 31.64 -6.90 -14.11
CA ARG A 313 30.82 -5.69 -14.07
C ARG A 313 29.60 -5.78 -14.99
N LEU A 314 29.79 -6.25 -16.23
CA LEU A 314 28.69 -6.44 -17.18
C LEU A 314 27.70 -7.52 -16.75
N LYS A 315 28.19 -8.61 -16.13
CA LYS A 315 27.34 -9.68 -15.59
C LYS A 315 26.47 -9.15 -14.44
N GLU A 316 27.06 -8.40 -13.52
CA GLU A 316 26.36 -7.75 -12.42
C GLU A 316 25.29 -6.77 -12.93
N LEU A 317 25.65 -5.90 -13.89
CA LEU A 317 24.72 -4.94 -14.47
C LEU A 317 23.55 -5.63 -15.19
N CYS A 318 23.80 -6.77 -15.83
CA CYS A 318 22.72 -7.56 -16.43
C CYS A 318 21.80 -8.19 -15.38
N SER A 319 22.37 -8.74 -14.30
CA SER A 319 21.61 -9.30 -13.17
C SER A 319 20.75 -8.23 -12.51
N ASN A 320 21.31 -7.06 -12.24
CA ASN A 320 20.60 -5.94 -11.62
C ASN A 320 19.44 -5.48 -12.52
N ARG A 321 19.68 -5.36 -13.83
CA ARG A 321 18.61 -4.98 -14.79
C ARG A 321 17.51 -6.03 -14.88
N GLU A 322 17.84 -7.31 -14.76
CA GLU A 322 16.86 -8.39 -14.75
C GLU A 322 16.01 -8.35 -13.47
N SER A 323 16.66 -8.17 -12.31
CA SER A 323 15.97 -7.97 -11.03
C SER A 323 15.04 -6.76 -11.05
N GLU A 324 15.50 -5.60 -11.55
CA GLU A 324 14.66 -4.41 -11.71
C GLU A 324 13.48 -4.63 -12.65
N SER A 325 13.70 -5.36 -13.75
CA SER A 325 12.63 -5.69 -14.70
C SER A 325 11.57 -6.58 -14.04
N SER A 326 12.00 -7.59 -13.29
CA SER A 326 11.10 -8.47 -12.53
C SER A 326 10.32 -7.71 -11.46
N ARG A 327 10.97 -6.79 -10.74
CA ARG A 327 10.30 -5.92 -9.77
C ARG A 327 9.23 -5.05 -10.42
N LYS A 328 9.55 -4.38 -11.52
CA LYS A 328 8.59 -3.57 -12.29
C LYS A 328 7.42 -4.40 -12.82
N LEU A 329 7.67 -5.64 -13.25
CA LEU A 329 6.60 -6.55 -13.68
C LEU A 329 5.68 -6.94 -12.52
N SER A 330 6.22 -7.18 -11.33
CA SER A 330 5.42 -7.42 -10.13
C SER A 330 4.57 -6.20 -9.77
N GLU A 331 5.17 -5.01 -9.76
CA GLU A 331 4.47 -3.75 -9.49
C GLU A 331 3.31 -3.53 -10.49
N ILE A 332 3.52 -3.83 -11.77
CA ILE A 332 2.47 -3.74 -12.80
C ILE A 332 1.32 -4.71 -12.54
N LYS A 333 1.62 -5.96 -12.14
CA LYS A 333 0.59 -6.95 -11.79
C LYS A 333 -0.25 -6.47 -10.60
N ASP A 334 0.42 -6.03 -9.52
CA ASP A 334 -0.25 -5.54 -8.32
C ASP A 334 -1.15 -4.32 -8.63
N LEU A 335 -0.71 -3.44 -9.54
CA LEU A 335 -1.52 -2.30 -9.99
C LEU A 335 -2.72 -2.76 -10.82
N HIS A 336 -2.55 -3.76 -11.69
CA HIS A 336 -3.67 -4.33 -12.45
C HIS A 336 -4.72 -4.96 -11.53
N ASP A 337 -4.31 -5.72 -10.53
CA ASP A 337 -5.23 -6.34 -9.58
C ASP A 337 -6.00 -5.27 -8.78
N LYS A 338 -5.33 -4.20 -8.37
CA LYS A 338 -5.98 -3.04 -7.72
C LYS A 338 -6.96 -2.32 -8.63
N ILE A 339 -6.66 -2.18 -9.92
CA ILE A 339 -7.58 -1.58 -10.89
C ILE A 339 -8.84 -2.43 -11.03
N ILE A 340 -8.68 -3.76 -11.13
CA ILE A 340 -9.82 -4.69 -11.23
C ILE A 340 -10.68 -4.60 -9.97
N GLN A 341 -10.06 -4.67 -8.79
CA GLN A 341 -10.78 -4.55 -7.51
C GLN A 341 -11.53 -3.21 -7.39
N SER A 342 -10.87 -2.10 -7.72
CA SER A 342 -11.49 -0.77 -7.67
C SER A 342 -12.63 -0.63 -8.67
N ALA A 343 -12.54 -1.27 -9.84
CA ALA A 343 -13.60 -1.25 -10.84
C ALA A 343 -14.83 -2.05 -10.39
N GLU A 344 -14.61 -3.22 -9.75
CA GLU A 344 -15.68 -4.01 -9.16
C GLU A 344 -16.38 -3.28 -8.00
N GLU A 345 -15.61 -2.63 -7.13
CA GLU A 345 -16.16 -1.81 -6.04
C GLU A 345 -16.97 -0.62 -6.58
N ALA A 346 -16.48 0.05 -7.62
CA ALA A 346 -17.22 1.12 -8.28
C ALA A 346 -18.55 0.62 -8.85
N LYS A 347 -18.55 -0.54 -9.52
CA LYS A 347 -19.76 -1.15 -10.08
C LYS A 347 -20.78 -1.51 -8.98
N LYS A 348 -20.32 -2.06 -7.85
CA LYS A 348 -21.18 -2.37 -6.68
C LYS A 348 -21.80 -1.10 -6.11
N LYS A 349 -21.01 -0.03 -5.96
CA LYS A 349 -21.50 1.26 -5.46
C LYS A 349 -22.49 1.91 -6.42
N GLU A 350 -22.26 1.82 -7.73
CA GLU A 350 -23.20 2.32 -8.75
C GLU A 350 -24.54 1.57 -8.70
N SER A 351 -24.53 0.25 -8.52
CA SER A 351 -25.76 -0.52 -8.33
C SER A 351 -26.51 -0.13 -7.05
N LEU A 352 -25.79 0.07 -5.95
CA LEU A 352 -26.39 0.49 -4.68
C LEU A 352 -26.97 1.91 -4.79
N GLN A 353 -26.28 2.83 -5.47
CA GLN A 353 -26.78 4.18 -5.72
C GLN A 353 -28.08 4.14 -6.51
N LYS A 354 -28.18 3.29 -7.56
CA LYS A 354 -29.43 3.12 -8.32
C LYS A 354 -30.57 2.63 -7.44
N GLN A 355 -30.30 1.64 -6.57
CA GLN A 355 -31.29 1.13 -5.61
C GLN A 355 -31.77 2.22 -4.64
N LEU A 356 -30.84 2.93 -3.99
CA LEU A 356 -31.17 4.00 -3.05
C LEU A 356 -31.90 5.17 -3.71
N GLN A 357 -31.58 5.47 -4.97
CA GLN A 357 -32.29 6.49 -5.74
C GLN A 357 -33.76 6.08 -5.98
N THR A 358 -34.00 4.81 -6.35
CA THR A 358 -35.36 4.28 -6.50
C THR A 358 -36.12 4.33 -5.17
N GLU A 359 -35.50 3.91 -4.07
CA GLU A 359 -36.11 3.98 -2.73
C GLU A 359 -36.45 5.44 -2.34
N TYR A 360 -35.53 6.37 -2.59
CA TYR A 360 -35.75 7.79 -2.32
C TYR A 360 -36.90 8.39 -3.14
N GLU A 361 -37.06 7.96 -4.41
CA GLU A 361 -38.17 8.39 -5.26
C GLU A 361 -39.52 7.88 -4.76
N THR A 362 -39.55 6.68 -4.17
CA THR A 362 -40.76 6.08 -3.59
C THR A 362 -41.12 6.62 -2.19
N LEU A 363 -40.19 7.28 -1.50
CA LEU A 363 -40.40 7.76 -0.15
C LEU A 363 -41.20 9.07 -0.13
N SER A 364 -42.10 9.21 0.84
CA SER A 364 -42.80 10.48 1.14
C SER A 364 -41.76 11.58 1.43
N LYS A 365 -41.89 12.72 0.74
CA LYS A 365 -40.99 13.88 0.85
C LYS A 365 -41.48 14.91 1.86
N ASP A 366 -42.47 14.55 2.68
CA ASP A 366 -43.15 15.47 3.59
C ASP A 366 -42.26 15.85 4.78
N VAL A 367 -41.33 14.98 5.17
CA VAL A 367 -40.38 15.25 6.26
C VAL A 367 -39.05 15.71 5.68
N SER A 368 -38.73 16.98 5.90
CA SER A 368 -37.45 17.54 5.46
C SER A 368 -36.27 16.86 6.15
N ARG A 369 -35.14 16.74 5.43
CA ARG A 369 -33.86 16.27 6.00
C ARG A 369 -33.46 17.02 7.28
N SER A 370 -33.82 18.30 7.37
CA SER A 370 -33.60 19.12 8.56
C SER A 370 -34.32 18.55 9.79
N ALA A 371 -35.57 18.09 9.63
CA ALA A 371 -36.32 17.48 10.72
C ALA A 371 -35.66 16.20 11.25
N TYR A 372 -35.15 15.33 10.37
CA TYR A 372 -34.39 14.15 10.78
C TYR A 372 -33.07 14.53 11.46
N THR A 373 -32.37 15.53 10.93
CA THR A 373 -31.10 15.99 11.49
C THR A 373 -31.31 16.58 12.89
N MET A 374 -32.33 17.42 13.07
CA MET A 374 -32.71 17.98 14.37
C MET A 374 -33.08 16.88 15.37
N ARG A 375 -33.88 15.89 14.95
CA ARG A 375 -34.24 14.75 15.81
C ARG A 375 -33.03 13.91 16.20
N ILE A 376 -32.11 13.67 15.29
CA ILE A 376 -30.86 12.95 15.58
C ILE A 376 -30.02 13.74 16.58
N LEU A 377 -29.85 15.05 16.37
CA LEU A 377 -29.09 15.90 17.29
C LEU A 377 -29.74 15.98 18.68
N GLU A 378 -31.07 16.00 18.75
CA GLU A 378 -31.81 15.92 20.02
C GLU A 378 -31.55 14.58 20.73
N ILE A 379 -31.64 13.46 20.01
CA ILE A 379 -31.32 12.14 20.55
C ILE A 379 -29.87 12.09 21.06
N VAL A 380 -28.92 12.62 20.28
CA VAL A 380 -27.51 12.69 20.68
C VAL A 380 -27.32 13.56 21.93
N GLY A 381 -28.00 14.70 22.01
CA GLY A 381 -28.01 15.55 23.20
C GLY A 381 -28.56 14.85 24.43
N ASN A 382 -29.66 14.09 24.27
CA ASN A 382 -30.26 13.31 25.34
C ASN A 382 -29.34 12.17 25.80
N ILE A 383 -28.68 11.45 24.88
CA ILE A 383 -27.69 10.42 25.20
C ILE A 383 -26.52 11.02 25.99
N LYS A 384 -26.07 12.24 25.62
CA LYS A 384 -25.00 12.91 26.35
C LYS A 384 -25.42 13.26 27.79
N LYS A 385 -26.61 13.83 27.98
CA LYS A 385 -27.17 14.12 29.31
C LYS A 385 -27.31 12.84 30.15
N GLN A 386 -27.85 11.77 29.56
CA GLN A 386 -27.95 10.47 30.23
C GLN A 386 -26.59 9.94 30.67
N LYS A 387 -25.53 10.06 29.85
CA LYS A 387 -24.17 9.65 30.24
C LYS A 387 -23.63 10.47 31.42
N GLU A 388 -23.88 11.77 31.43
CA GLU A 388 -23.49 12.66 32.54
C GLU A 388 -24.23 12.27 33.84
N GLU A 389 -25.54 12.01 33.77
CA GLU A 389 -26.33 11.55 34.90
C GLU A 389 -25.89 10.16 35.41
N ILE A 390 -25.64 9.20 34.51
CA ILE A 390 -25.08 7.88 34.88
C ILE A 390 -23.74 8.06 35.61
N THR A 391 -22.88 8.94 35.11
CA THR A 391 -21.58 9.20 35.74
C THR A 391 -21.75 9.77 37.16
N LYS A 392 -22.73 10.67 37.35
CA LYS A 392 -23.09 11.19 38.67
C LYS A 392 -23.60 10.08 39.60
N ILE A 393 -24.56 9.27 39.15
CA ILE A 393 -25.11 8.14 39.91
C ILE A 393 -24.00 7.15 40.32
N LEU A 394 -23.04 6.88 39.42
CA LEU A 394 -21.89 6.02 39.73
C LEU A 394 -20.96 6.62 40.78
N SER A 395 -20.78 7.94 40.78
CA SER A 395 -20.02 8.64 41.83
C SER A 395 -20.71 8.53 43.18
N ASP A 396 -22.00 8.86 43.22
CA ASP A 396 -22.82 8.82 44.44
C ASP A 396 -22.88 7.39 45.00
N THR A 397 -23.00 6.37 44.14
CA THR A 397 -22.97 4.95 44.53
C THR A 397 -21.62 4.56 45.15
N LYS A 398 -20.51 5.05 44.59
CA LYS A 398 -19.16 4.80 45.16
C LYS A 398 -18.98 5.49 46.50
N GLU A 399 -19.54 6.68 46.69
CA GLU A 399 -19.50 7.40 47.95
C GLU A 399 -20.30 6.67 49.03
N LEU A 400 -21.55 6.28 48.72
CA LEU A 400 -22.37 5.47 49.62
C LEU A 400 -21.67 4.15 50.00
N GLN A 401 -21.05 3.45 49.05
CA GLN A 401 -20.32 2.21 49.36
C GLN A 401 -19.14 2.46 50.31
N LYS A 402 -18.44 3.59 50.20
CA LYS A 402 -17.37 3.96 51.13
C LYS A 402 -17.90 4.27 52.52
N GLU A 403 -19.03 4.98 52.60
CA GLU A 403 -19.69 5.27 53.88
C GLU A 403 -20.14 3.99 54.58
N ILE A 404 -20.79 3.07 53.85
CA ILE A 404 -21.18 1.75 54.35
C ILE A 404 -19.95 1.03 54.92
N ASN A 405 -18.89 0.88 54.13
CA ASN A 405 -17.68 0.17 54.56
C ASN A 405 -17.02 0.85 55.78
N SER A 406 -17.01 2.18 55.83
CA SER A 406 -16.48 2.96 56.96
C SER A 406 -17.28 2.74 58.24
N LEU A 407 -18.62 2.78 58.14
CA LEU A 407 -19.51 2.56 59.27
C LEU A 407 -19.46 1.11 59.76
N THR A 408 -19.47 0.13 58.85
CA THR A 408 -19.28 -1.30 59.20
C THR A 408 -17.97 -1.52 59.93
N GLY A 409 -16.85 -1.01 59.39
CA GLY A 409 -15.55 -1.14 60.06
C GLY A 409 -15.43 -0.36 61.37
N LYS A 410 -16.21 0.72 61.56
CA LYS A 410 -16.32 1.42 62.84
C LYS A 410 -17.11 0.58 63.84
N LEU A 411 -18.25 0.03 63.43
CA LEU A 411 -19.09 -0.86 64.24
C LEU A 411 -18.28 -2.04 64.77
N ASP A 412 -17.60 -2.79 63.88
CA ASP A 412 -16.81 -3.96 64.26
C ASP A 412 -15.72 -3.65 65.28
N ARG A 413 -14.96 -2.56 65.07
CA ARG A 413 -13.91 -2.13 66.01
C ARG A 413 -14.48 -1.70 67.35
N THR A 414 -15.58 -0.93 67.35
CA THR A 414 -16.23 -0.50 68.60
C THR A 414 -16.83 -1.68 69.36
N PHE A 415 -17.42 -2.65 68.66
CA PHE A 415 -17.95 -3.84 69.27
C PHE A 415 -16.84 -4.70 69.88
N ALA A 416 -15.75 -4.96 69.15
CA ALA A 416 -14.63 -5.76 69.65
C ALA A 416 -14.03 -5.21 70.95
N VAL A 417 -13.82 -3.88 71.03
CA VAL A 417 -13.31 -3.23 72.26
C VAL A 417 -14.33 -3.32 73.39
N THR A 418 -15.62 -3.11 73.09
CA THR A 418 -16.68 -3.17 74.10
C THR A 418 -16.87 -4.59 74.63
N ASP A 419 -16.87 -5.59 73.74
CA ASP A 419 -16.97 -7.01 74.07
C ASP A 419 -15.80 -7.44 74.98
N GLU A 420 -14.56 -7.08 74.65
CA GLU A 420 -13.39 -7.43 75.46
C GLU A 420 -13.44 -6.81 76.87
N LEU A 421 -13.77 -5.51 76.96
CA LEU A 421 -13.85 -4.80 78.24
C LEU A 421 -14.96 -5.36 79.13
N VAL A 422 -16.16 -5.53 78.58
CA VAL A 422 -17.31 -6.03 79.33
C VAL A 422 -17.10 -7.50 79.71
N PHE A 423 -16.48 -8.32 78.85
CA PHE A 423 -16.13 -9.70 79.17
C PHE A 423 -15.13 -9.81 80.32
N LYS A 424 -14.13 -8.94 80.36
CA LYS A 424 -13.12 -8.90 81.42
C LYS A 424 -13.74 -8.60 82.79
N ASP A 425 -14.69 -7.67 82.84
CA ASP A 425 -15.36 -7.26 84.08
C ASP A 425 -16.46 -8.25 84.49
N ALA A 426 -17.13 -8.90 83.53
CA ALA A 426 -18.11 -9.97 83.77
C ALA A 426 -17.55 -11.21 84.48
N LYS A 427 -16.21 -11.40 84.48
CA LYS A 427 -15.55 -12.46 85.25
C LYS A 427 -15.57 -12.18 86.76
N LYS A 428 -15.67 -10.91 87.16
CA LYS A 428 -15.55 -10.48 88.57
C LYS A 428 -16.91 -10.20 89.22
N ASP A 429 -17.88 -9.69 88.46
CA ASP A 429 -19.18 -9.25 88.96
C ASP A 429 -20.34 -9.94 88.22
N GLU A 430 -21.28 -10.50 88.99
CA GLU A 430 -22.47 -11.18 88.46
C GLU A 430 -23.41 -10.23 87.72
N SER A 431 -23.51 -8.97 88.15
CA SER A 431 -24.34 -7.96 87.50
C SER A 431 -23.84 -7.63 86.10
N VAL A 432 -22.52 -7.48 85.95
CA VAL A 432 -21.85 -7.22 84.66
C VAL A 432 -21.96 -8.43 83.73
N ARG A 433 -22.02 -9.65 84.27
CA ARG A 433 -22.26 -10.86 83.49
C ARG A 433 -23.63 -10.89 82.81
N LYS A 434 -24.66 -10.36 83.46
CA LYS A 434 -25.98 -10.16 82.81
C LYS A 434 -25.89 -9.11 81.69
N SER A 435 -25.19 -8.00 81.93
CA SER A 435 -24.95 -6.96 80.91
C SER A 435 -24.18 -7.51 79.70
N TYR A 436 -23.19 -8.38 79.90
CA TYR A 436 -22.47 -9.05 78.82
C TYR A 436 -23.39 -9.90 77.93
N LYS A 437 -24.30 -10.68 78.55
CA LYS A 437 -25.29 -11.46 77.80
C LYS A 437 -26.23 -10.58 76.97
N TYR A 438 -26.65 -9.43 77.52
CA TYR A 438 -27.45 -8.47 76.78
C TYR A 438 -26.68 -7.82 75.62
N LEU A 439 -25.38 -7.52 75.80
CA LEU A 439 -24.53 -6.99 74.73
C LEU A 439 -24.37 -7.99 73.57
N ALA A 440 -24.09 -9.26 73.89
CA ALA A 440 -23.97 -10.31 72.88
C ALA A 440 -25.31 -10.53 72.13
N ALA A 441 -26.42 -10.60 72.87
CA ALA A 441 -27.75 -10.72 72.27
C ALA A 441 -28.11 -9.52 71.39
N LEU A 442 -27.73 -8.30 71.79
CA LEU A 442 -27.94 -7.10 70.99
C LEU A 442 -27.18 -7.17 69.67
N HIS A 443 -25.90 -7.56 69.70
CA HIS A 443 -25.10 -7.69 68.49
C HIS A 443 -25.63 -8.76 67.55
N GLU A 444 -26.05 -9.91 68.09
CA GLU A 444 -26.68 -10.98 67.31
C GLU A 444 -27.97 -10.50 66.64
N ASN A 445 -28.86 -9.84 67.39
CA ASN A 445 -30.11 -9.28 66.85
C ASN A 445 -29.86 -8.21 65.78
N CYS A 446 -28.88 -7.32 65.99
CA CYS A 446 -28.50 -6.31 64.99
C CYS A 446 -27.93 -6.95 63.73
N THR A 447 -27.13 -8.01 63.86
CA THR A 447 -26.59 -8.77 62.72
C THR A 447 -27.71 -9.42 61.91
N GLN A 448 -28.68 -10.06 62.59
CA GLN A 448 -29.86 -10.64 61.95
C GLN A 448 -30.72 -9.56 61.26
N LEU A 449 -30.84 -8.38 61.86
CA LEU A 449 -31.57 -7.26 61.26
C LEU A 449 -30.90 -6.76 59.98
N ILE A 450 -29.57 -6.62 59.96
CA ILE A 450 -28.81 -6.24 58.77
C ILE A 450 -29.04 -7.28 57.66
N GLN A 451 -28.91 -8.57 57.97
CA GLN A 451 -29.16 -9.64 57.00
C GLN A 451 -30.59 -9.59 56.42
N THR A 452 -31.59 -9.40 57.28
CA THR A 452 -32.99 -9.31 56.84
C THR A 452 -33.21 -8.11 55.91
N ILE A 453 -32.56 -6.97 56.16
CA ILE A 453 -32.62 -5.79 55.28
C ILE A 453 -31.96 -6.07 53.93
N GLU A 454 -30.80 -6.74 53.91
CA GLU A 454 -30.09 -7.12 52.68
C GLU A 454 -30.90 -8.12 51.83
N ASP A 455 -31.49 -9.12 52.47
CA ASP A 455 -32.36 -10.12 51.84
C ASP A 455 -33.62 -9.45 51.27
N THR A 456 -34.24 -8.55 52.04
CA THR A 456 -35.39 -7.75 51.56
C THR A 456 -35.00 -6.92 50.33
N GLY A 457 -33.81 -6.31 50.33
CA GLY A 457 -33.29 -5.57 49.19
C GLY A 457 -33.05 -6.44 47.95
N THR A 458 -32.69 -7.71 48.13
CA THR A 458 -32.52 -8.68 47.04
C THR A 458 -33.85 -9.10 46.46
N ILE A 459 -34.82 -9.43 47.31
CA ILE A 459 -36.19 -9.77 46.90
C ILE A 459 -36.83 -8.59 46.16
N MET A 460 -36.67 -7.35 46.63
CA MET A 460 -37.20 -6.17 45.93
C MET A 460 -36.63 -5.98 44.53
N ARG A 461 -35.34 -6.29 44.32
CA ARG A 461 -34.73 -6.26 42.98
C ARG A 461 -35.31 -7.34 42.07
N GLU A 462 -35.45 -8.56 42.58
CA GLU A 462 -36.06 -9.67 41.83
C GLU A 462 -37.52 -9.40 41.47
N ILE A 463 -38.31 -8.82 42.39
CA ILE A 463 -39.69 -8.40 42.11
C ILE A 463 -39.71 -7.41 40.94
N ARG A 464 -38.85 -6.40 40.97
CA ARG A 464 -38.79 -5.38 39.92
C ARG A 464 -38.38 -5.97 38.57
N ASP A 465 -37.42 -6.87 38.54
CA ASP A 465 -36.98 -7.55 37.31
C ASP A 465 -38.11 -8.41 36.72
N LEU A 466 -38.88 -9.09 37.58
CA LEU A 466 -40.07 -9.85 37.16
C LEU A 466 -41.19 -8.93 36.65
N GLU A 467 -41.42 -7.78 37.29
CA GLU A 467 -42.37 -6.78 36.83
C GLU A 467 -41.99 -6.25 35.43
N GLU A 468 -40.71 -5.96 35.18
CA GLU A 468 -40.23 -5.52 33.87
C GLU A 468 -40.41 -6.61 32.79
N GLN A 469 -40.17 -7.88 33.14
CA GLN A 469 -40.44 -9.00 32.24
C GLN A 469 -41.93 -9.13 31.90
N ILE A 470 -42.81 -8.98 32.90
CA ILE A 470 -44.26 -9.00 32.70
C ILE A 470 -44.68 -7.86 31.77
N GLU A 471 -44.17 -6.65 31.97
CA GLU A 471 -44.49 -5.51 31.12
C GLU A 471 -43.98 -5.68 29.69
N THR A 472 -42.79 -6.25 29.52
CA THR A 472 -42.22 -6.59 28.21
C THR A 472 -43.08 -7.62 27.47
N GLU A 473 -43.53 -8.69 28.13
CA GLU A 473 -44.41 -9.70 27.54
C GLU A 473 -45.80 -9.14 27.21
N ASN A 474 -46.36 -8.31 28.09
CA ASN A 474 -47.63 -7.62 27.82
C ASN A 474 -47.51 -6.69 26.59
N GLY A 475 -46.37 -6.00 26.43
CA GLY A 475 -46.08 -5.14 25.29
C GLY A 475 -46.09 -5.86 23.93
N LYS A 476 -45.78 -7.16 23.91
CA LYS A 476 -45.79 -7.97 22.67
C LYS A 476 -47.19 -8.25 22.13
N ARG A 477 -48.25 -7.96 22.91
CA ARG A 477 -49.68 -8.17 22.55
C ARG A 477 -49.97 -9.58 22.04
N THR A 478 -49.20 -10.57 22.46
CA THR A 478 -49.28 -11.96 21.99
C THR A 478 -50.67 -12.54 22.20
N VAL A 479 -51.28 -12.27 23.36
CA VAL A 479 -52.65 -12.71 23.68
C VAL A 479 -53.67 -12.12 22.71
N SER A 480 -53.66 -10.80 22.50
CA SER A 480 -54.57 -10.13 21.57
C SER A 480 -54.39 -10.60 20.12
N ASN A 481 -53.15 -10.87 19.70
CA ASN A 481 -52.88 -11.43 18.37
C ASN A 481 -53.41 -12.86 18.24
N LEU A 482 -53.25 -13.69 19.27
CA LEU A 482 -53.80 -15.06 19.29
C LEU A 482 -55.33 -15.06 19.30
N GLU A 483 -55.97 -14.13 20.01
CA GLU A 483 -57.42 -13.96 20.00
C GLU A 483 -57.93 -13.62 18.60
N LYS A 484 -57.28 -12.69 17.89
CA LYS A 484 -57.62 -12.36 16.49
C LYS A 484 -57.47 -13.55 15.56
N ILE A 485 -56.34 -14.27 15.65
CA ILE A 485 -56.12 -15.48 14.84
C ILE A 485 -57.19 -16.55 15.12
N LEU A 486 -57.61 -16.70 16.38
CA LEU A 486 -58.68 -17.62 16.76
C LEU A 486 -60.04 -17.20 16.19
N GLU A 487 -60.32 -15.89 16.17
CA GLU A 487 -61.53 -15.33 15.60
C GLU A 487 -61.58 -15.54 14.08
N ASP A 488 -60.50 -15.22 13.38
CA ASP A 488 -60.33 -15.46 11.94
C ASP A 488 -60.48 -16.96 11.61
N TYR A 489 -59.85 -17.83 12.40
CA TYR A 489 -59.97 -19.28 12.24
C TYR A 489 -61.43 -19.76 12.39
N LYS A 490 -62.17 -19.22 13.38
CA LYS A 490 -63.59 -19.55 13.56
C LYS A 490 -64.42 -19.08 12.37
N ALA A 491 -64.16 -17.88 11.84
CA ALA A 491 -64.86 -17.35 10.66
C ALA A 491 -64.63 -18.23 9.42
N ILE A 492 -63.37 -18.59 9.13
CA ILE A 492 -63.02 -19.49 8.01
C ILE A 492 -63.71 -20.85 8.17
N ARG A 493 -63.75 -21.39 9.40
CA ARG A 493 -64.41 -22.67 9.66
C ARG A 493 -65.93 -22.60 9.42
N GLN A 494 -66.57 -21.50 9.81
CA GLN A 494 -67.99 -21.27 9.55
C GLN A 494 -68.27 -21.13 8.05
N GLU A 495 -67.45 -20.36 7.33
CA GLU A 495 -67.57 -20.20 5.88
C GLU A 495 -67.40 -21.53 5.14
N ASN A 496 -66.35 -22.30 5.48
CA ASN A 496 -66.12 -23.63 4.92
C ASN A 496 -67.28 -24.60 5.21
N SER A 497 -67.87 -24.54 6.41
CA SER A 497 -69.06 -25.33 6.74
C SER A 497 -70.26 -24.93 5.89
N ALA A 498 -70.48 -23.63 5.67
CA ALA A 498 -71.57 -23.12 4.84
C ALA A 498 -71.37 -23.50 3.36
N LEU A 499 -70.14 -23.41 2.84
CA LEU A 499 -69.79 -23.86 1.50
C LEU A 499 -70.01 -25.38 1.33
N ALA A 500 -69.59 -26.18 2.32
CA ALA A 500 -69.82 -27.62 2.31
C ALA A 500 -71.30 -28.01 2.43
N ALA A 501 -72.15 -27.16 3.02
CA ALA A 501 -73.60 -27.34 3.01
C ALA A 501 -74.18 -27.04 1.63
N LYS A 502 -73.78 -25.92 1.01
CA LYS A 502 -74.21 -25.56 -0.36
C LYS A 502 -73.82 -26.62 -1.41
N ILE A 503 -72.64 -27.22 -1.29
CA ILE A 503 -72.19 -28.31 -2.17
C ILE A 503 -73.03 -29.60 -1.99
N ARG A 504 -73.67 -29.78 -0.83
CA ARG A 504 -74.54 -30.94 -0.58
C ARG A 504 -75.99 -30.74 -1.03
N GLU A 505 -76.40 -29.49 -1.23
CA GLU A 505 -77.76 -29.11 -1.65
C GLU A 505 -77.91 -28.91 -3.17
N GLY A 506 -76.79 -28.81 -3.90
CA GLY A 506 -76.74 -28.87 -5.37
C GLY A 506 -76.23 -30.21 -5.85
#